data_AF-A0A949LY29-F1
#
_entry.id   AF-A0A949LY29-F1
#
_cell.length_a   1.000
_cell.length_b   1.000
_cell.length_c   1.000
_cell.angle_alpha   90.00
_cell.angle_beta   90.00
_cell.angle_gamma   90.00
#
_symmetry.space_group_name_H-M   'P 1'
#
loop_
_entity.id
_entity.type
_entity.pdbx_description
1 polymer ?
#
loop_
_entity_poly.entity_id
_entity_poly.type
_entity_poly.pdbx_seq_one_letter_code
_entity_poly.pdbx_strand_id
1 'polypeptide(L)'
;MRATISRTKVFKRRQKVVAAVDLPGVPAGTFGKIWLVTGVTWIRYHVAFDNGGELANLDASQLRDRREWLAEQAAAEAAEREAQRVAARAALRAQALADLADGPAGH
;
A
#
# COMPACT_ATOMS: atom_id res chain seq x y z
N MET A 1 -6.67 27.56 13.49
CA MET A 1 -6.44 26.11 13.37
C MET A 1 -7.52 25.53 12.46
N ARG A 2 -7.16 24.96 11.32
CA ARG A 2 -8.13 24.39 10.37
C ARG A 2 -8.55 23.02 10.90
N ALA A 3 -9.80 22.85 11.32
CA ALA A 3 -10.30 21.54 11.71
C ALA A 3 -10.21 20.61 10.49
N THR A 4 -9.29 19.65 10.53
CA THR A 4 -9.25 18.57 9.55
C THR A 4 -10.47 17.73 9.82
N ILE A 5 -11.57 17.99 9.12
CA ILE A 5 -12.72 17.09 9.08
C ILE A 5 -12.15 15.77 8.56
N SER A 6 -11.97 14.80 9.46
CA SER A 6 -11.65 13.44 9.05
C SER A 6 -12.84 12.98 8.23
N ARG A 7 -12.70 12.95 6.90
CA ARG A 7 -13.64 12.27 6.03
C ARG A 7 -13.48 10.78 6.32
N THR A 8 -14.05 10.31 7.42
CA THR A 8 -14.12 8.90 7.75
C THR A 8 -14.84 8.23 6.59
N LYS A 9 -14.08 7.49 5.79
CA LYS A 9 -14.61 6.83 4.60
C LYS A 9 -15.58 5.76 5.06
N VAL A 10 -16.86 5.91 4.70
CA VAL A 10 -17.89 4.92 5.00
C VAL A 10 -17.88 3.87 3.91
N PHE A 11 -17.72 2.60 4.29
CA PHE A 11 -17.75 1.49 3.36
C PHE A 11 -19.17 0.94 3.18
N LYS A 12 -19.44 0.32 2.04
CA LYS A 12 -20.74 -0.25 1.69
C LYS A 12 -20.71 -1.77 1.75
N ARG A 13 -21.89 -2.37 1.97
CA ARG A 13 -22.06 -3.82 1.84
C ARG A 13 -21.59 -4.30 0.46
N ARG A 14 -20.91 -5.45 0.42
CA ARG A 14 -20.27 -6.09 -0.74
C ARG A 14 -19.07 -5.32 -1.32
N GLN A 15 -18.63 -4.22 -0.71
CA GLN A 15 -17.42 -3.53 -1.13
C GLN A 15 -16.19 -4.40 -0.88
N LYS A 16 -15.24 -4.38 -1.83
CA LYS A 16 -13.95 -5.05 -1.73
C LYS A 16 -12.98 -4.17 -0.95
N VAL A 17 -12.36 -4.75 0.06
CA VAL A 17 -11.48 -4.05 1.00
C VAL A 17 -10.19 -4.84 1.22
N VAL A 18 -9.25 -4.22 1.92
CA VAL A 18 -7.99 -4.80 2.37
C VAL A 18 -7.84 -4.53 3.86
N ALA A 19 -7.29 -5.49 4.60
CA ALA A 19 -6.84 -5.26 5.97
C ALA A 19 -5.71 -4.21 5.96
N ALA A 20 -5.93 -3.07 6.60
CA ALA A 20 -4.95 -1.98 6.66
C ALA A 20 -3.86 -2.24 7.71
N VAL A 21 -4.16 -3.08 8.69
CA VAL A 21 -3.31 -3.45 9.82
C VAL A 21 -3.42 -4.96 10.03
N ASP A 22 -2.49 -5.52 10.80
CA ASP A 22 -2.61 -6.90 11.24
C ASP A 22 -3.82 -7.07 12.18
N LEU A 23 -4.67 -8.01 11.84
CA LEU A 23 -5.87 -8.38 12.59
C LEU A 23 -5.72 -9.82 13.10
N PRO A 24 -6.49 -10.23 14.12
CA PRO A 24 -6.44 -11.59 14.64
C PRO A 24 -6.68 -12.63 13.53
N GLY A 25 -5.64 -13.39 13.18
CA GLY A 25 -5.69 -14.40 12.12
C GLY A 25 -5.77 -13.85 10.70
N VAL A 26 -5.65 -12.54 10.49
CA VAL A 26 -5.72 -11.89 9.18
C VAL A 26 -4.59 -10.85 9.07
N PRO A 27 -3.49 -11.16 8.38
CA PRO A 27 -2.38 -10.23 8.19
C PRO A 27 -2.79 -8.96 7.42
N ALA A 28 -2.05 -7.88 7.62
CA ALA A 28 -2.17 -6.66 6.81
C ALA A 28 -1.99 -6.99 5.32
N GLY A 29 -2.71 -6.30 4.45
CA GLY A 29 -2.70 -6.57 3.01
C GLY A 29 -3.64 -7.70 2.57
N THR A 30 -4.26 -8.43 3.50
CA THR A 30 -5.23 -9.49 3.15
C THR A 30 -6.49 -8.89 2.55
N PHE A 31 -6.87 -9.38 1.37
CA PHE A 31 -8.10 -8.96 0.70
C PHE A 31 -9.33 -9.57 1.35
N GLY A 32 -10.42 -8.81 1.32
CA GLY A 32 -11.70 -9.27 1.81
C GLY A 32 -12.88 -8.50 1.22
N LYS A 33 -14.07 -8.88 1.68
CA LYS A 33 -15.33 -8.31 1.25
C LYS A 33 -16.24 -8.06 2.44
N ILE A 34 -16.83 -6.87 2.49
CA ILE A 34 -17.79 -6.52 3.52
C ILE A 34 -19.09 -7.30 3.27
N TRP A 35 -19.51 -8.11 4.23
CA TRP A 35 -20.76 -8.86 4.14
C TRP A 35 -21.90 -8.20 4.93
N LEU A 36 -21.58 -7.55 6.04
CA LEU A 36 -22.53 -6.81 6.87
C LEU A 36 -21.94 -5.47 7.34
N VAL A 37 -22.83 -4.48 7.42
CA VAL A 37 -22.55 -3.16 7.99
C VAL A 37 -23.55 -2.96 9.11
N THR A 38 -23.07 -2.78 10.33
CA THR A 38 -23.89 -2.73 11.55
C THR A 38 -23.69 -1.38 12.24
N GLY A 39 -24.75 -0.82 12.82
CA GLY A 39 -24.71 0.40 13.62
C GLY A 39 -25.12 1.66 12.88
N VAL A 40 -25.53 2.67 13.66
CA VAL A 40 -26.10 3.93 13.16
C VAL A 40 -25.13 5.08 13.43
N THR A 41 -24.70 5.25 14.68
CA THR A 41 -23.68 6.24 15.08
C THR A 41 -22.27 5.67 15.05
N TRP A 42 -22.11 4.40 15.44
CA TRP A 42 -20.85 3.67 15.36
C TRP A 42 -20.99 2.55 14.35
N ILE A 43 -20.41 2.74 13.16
CA ILE A 43 -20.48 1.76 12.10
C ILE A 43 -19.41 0.69 12.32
N ARG A 44 -19.83 -0.58 12.40
CA ARG A 44 -18.99 -1.77 12.45
C ARG A 44 -19.13 -2.57 11.17
N TYR A 45 -18.02 -3.07 10.68
CA TYR A 45 -17.95 -3.84 9.45
C TYR A 45 -17.67 -5.30 9.76
N HIS A 46 -18.50 -6.16 9.18
CA HIS A 46 -18.21 -7.58 9.14
C HIS A 46 -17.60 -7.91 7.78
N VAL A 47 -16.41 -8.48 7.81
CA VAL A 47 -15.60 -8.74 6.62
C VAL A 47 -15.26 -10.22 6.57
N ALA A 48 -15.53 -10.84 5.42
CA ALA A 48 -15.00 -12.14 5.08
C ALA A 48 -13.73 -11.92 4.26
N PHE A 49 -12.60 -12.42 4.75
CA PHE A 49 -11.30 -12.33 4.11
C PHE A 49 -11.00 -13.55 3.26
N ASP A 50 -10.19 -13.36 2.22
CA ASP A 50 -9.85 -14.39 1.25
C ASP A 50 -9.00 -15.52 1.88
N ASN A 51 -8.37 -15.27 3.03
CA ASN A 51 -7.66 -16.29 3.82
C ASN A 51 -8.58 -17.21 4.65
N GLY A 52 -9.91 -17.03 4.54
CA GLY A 52 -10.91 -17.77 5.30
C GLY A 52 -11.24 -17.18 6.68
N GLY A 53 -10.57 -16.10 7.10
CA GLY A 53 -10.89 -15.39 8.33
C GLY A 53 -12.16 -14.53 8.19
N GLU A 54 -13.05 -14.58 9.18
CA GLU A 54 -14.22 -13.70 9.25
C GLU A 54 -14.20 -12.87 10.54
N LEU A 55 -14.27 -11.55 10.41
CA LEU A 55 -14.24 -10.63 11.56
C LEU A 55 -15.44 -9.69 11.51
N ALA A 56 -16.14 -9.57 12.65
CA ALA A 56 -17.42 -8.87 12.76
C ALA A 56 -17.34 -7.42 13.26
N ASN A 57 -16.30 -7.06 14.01
CA ASN A 57 -16.24 -5.81 14.77
C ASN A 57 -15.18 -4.83 14.24
N LEU A 58 -15.00 -4.76 12.92
CA LEU A 58 -13.97 -3.89 12.34
C LEU A 58 -14.44 -2.45 12.20
N ASP A 59 -13.54 -1.52 12.49
CA ASP A 59 -13.72 -0.08 12.27
C ASP A 59 -13.20 0.33 10.88
N ALA A 60 -13.68 1.48 10.37
CA ALA A 60 -13.24 2.00 9.07
C ALA A 60 -11.72 2.26 9.01
N SER A 61 -11.08 2.55 10.15
CA SER A 61 -9.63 2.77 10.24
C SER A 61 -8.79 1.51 10.00
N GLN A 62 -9.38 0.32 10.20
CA GLN A 62 -8.72 -0.96 10.02
C GLN A 62 -8.84 -1.49 8.59
N LEU A 63 -9.58 -0.78 7.73
CA LEU A 63 -9.89 -1.19 6.37
C LEU A 63 -9.41 -0.14 5.36
N ARG A 64 -8.96 -0.61 4.20
CA ARG A 64 -8.68 0.23 3.02
C ARG A 64 -9.50 -0.24 1.83
N ASP A 65 -9.79 0.67 0.92
CA ASP A 65 -10.40 0.29 -0.35
C ASP A 65 -9.40 -0.50 -1.19
N ARG A 66 -9.85 -1.61 -1.78
CA ARG A 66 -8.96 -2.48 -2.56
C ARG A 66 -8.31 -1.77 -3.75
N ARG A 67 -9.03 -0.87 -4.42
CA ARG A 67 -8.48 -0.17 -5.59
C ARG A 67 -7.43 0.85 -5.18
N GLU A 68 -7.69 1.61 -4.12
CA GLU A 68 -6.73 2.57 -3.59
C GLU A 68 -5.46 1.87 -3.11
N TRP A 69 -5.59 0.77 -2.36
CA TRP A 69 -4.46 -0.03 -1.93
C TRP A 69 -3.60 -0.51 -3.10
N LEU A 70 -4.22 -1.08 -4.14
CA LEU A 70 -3.49 -1.54 -5.32
C LEU A 70 -2.81 -0.41 -6.08
N ALA A 71 -3.44 0.77 -6.15
CA ALA A 71 -2.84 1.95 -6.78
C ALA A 71 -1.63 2.46 -5.99
N GLU A 72 -1.70 2.48 -4.65
CA GLU A 72 -0.60 2.85 -3.76
C GLU A 72 0.58 1.87 -3.93
N GLN A 73 0.32 0.56 -3.94
CA GLN A 73 1.35 -0.46 -4.16
C GLN A 73 2.01 -0.32 -5.53
N ALA A 74 1.22 -0.15 -6.59
CA ALA A 74 1.76 0.03 -7.95
C ALA A 74 2.59 1.32 -8.08
N ALA A 75 2.18 2.39 -7.40
CA ALA A 75 2.93 3.65 -7.36
C ALA A 75 4.26 3.48 -6.61
N ALA A 76 4.27 2.78 -5.47
CA ALA A 76 5.48 2.48 -4.73
C ALA A 76 6.47 1.65 -5.56
N GLU A 77 6.00 0.59 -6.22
CA GLU A 77 6.81 -0.23 -7.14
C GLU A 77 7.34 0.56 -8.34
N ALA A 78 6.56 1.50 -8.87
CA ALA A 78 7.02 2.37 -9.96
C ALA A 78 8.11 3.34 -9.50
N ALA A 79 7.96 3.92 -8.31
CA ALA A 79 8.96 4.81 -7.72
C ALA A 79 10.28 4.08 -7.41
N GLU A 80 10.21 2.86 -6.88
CA GLU A 80 11.39 2.03 -6.63
C GLU A 80 12.11 1.67 -7.93
N ARG A 81 11.36 1.26 -8.97
CA ARG A 81 11.93 1.00 -10.30
C ARG A 81 12.61 2.23 -10.89
N GLU A 82 12.03 3.41 -10.73
CA GLU A 82 12.67 4.65 -11.18
C GLU A 82 13.95 4.94 -10.41
N ALA A 83 13.96 4.78 -9.08
CA ALA A 83 15.16 4.94 -8.27
C ALA A 83 16.28 3.99 -8.71
N GLN A 84 15.96 2.73 -8.99
CA GLN A 84 16.92 1.75 -9.52
C GLN A 84 17.46 2.16 -10.89
N ARG A 85 16.62 2.68 -11.79
CA ARG A 85 17.06 3.19 -13.10
C ARG A 85 18.02 4.37 -12.96
N VAL A 86 17.69 5.32 -12.09
CA VAL A 86 18.54 6.49 -11.81
C VAL A 86 19.87 6.05 -11.19
N ALA A 87 19.85 5.11 -10.25
CA ALA A 87 21.04 4.56 -9.63
C ALA A 87 21.92 3.80 -10.63
N ALA A 88 21.34 2.96 -11.49
CA ALA A 88 22.07 2.25 -12.54
C ALA A 88 22.74 3.21 -13.51
N ARG A 89 22.02 4.27 -13.93
CA ARG A 89 22.59 5.31 -14.78
C ARG A 89 23.73 6.07 -14.09
N ALA A 90 23.58 6.36 -12.80
CA ALA A 90 24.63 6.99 -12.00
C ALA A 90 25.87 6.09 -11.88
N ALA A 91 25.68 4.78 -11.67
CA ALA A 91 26.75 3.80 -11.61
C ALA A 91 27.51 3.67 -12.94
N LEU A 92 26.80 3.59 -14.06
CA LEU A 92 27.42 3.59 -15.40
C LEU A 92 28.23 4.86 -15.65
N ARG A 93 27.71 6.01 -15.25
CA ARG A 93 28.43 7.29 -15.36
C ARG A 93 29.69 7.31 -14.47
N ALA A 94 29.59 6.80 -13.25
CA ALA A 94 30.72 6.73 -12.33
C ALA A 94 31.82 5.80 -12.88
N GLN A 95 31.44 4.64 -13.43
CA GLN A 95 32.38 3.73 -14.08
C GLN A 95 33.10 4.39 -15.26
N ALA A 96 32.35 5.05 -16.16
CA ALA A 96 32.97 5.73 -17.31
C ALA A 96 33.95 6.85 -16.90
N LEU A 97 33.71 7.51 -15.78
CA LEU A 97 34.65 8.50 -15.23
C LEU A 97 35.90 7.84 -14.63
N ALA A 98 35.75 6.69 -13.96
CA ALA A 98 36.87 5.92 -13.46
C ALA A 98 37.75 5.40 -14.61
N ASP A 99 37.14 4.81 -15.64
CA ASP A 99 37.85 4.30 -16.82
C ASP A 99 38.63 5.40 -17.55
N LEU A 100 38.14 6.65 -17.53
CA LEU A 100 38.85 7.80 -18.11
C LEU A 100 40.02 8.26 -17.24
N ALA A 101 39.90 8.15 -15.90
CA ALA A 101 40.95 8.50 -14.96
C ALA A 101 42.08 7.47 -14.94
N ASP A 102 41.76 6.19 -15.16
CA ASP A 102 42.70 5.07 -15.27
C ASP A 102 43.24 4.86 -16.69
N GLY A 103 42.95 5.78 -17.63
CA GLY A 103 43.46 5.75 -18.99
C GLY A 103 44.99 5.54 -19.01
N PRO A 104 45.51 4.75 -19.97
CA PRO A 104 46.83 4.13 -19.84
C PRO A 104 47.88 5.21 -19.62
N ALA A 105 48.73 5.02 -18.62
CA ALA A 105 50.01 5.70 -18.52
C ALA A 105 50.81 5.40 -19.79
N GLY A 106 50.54 6.18 -20.84
CA GLY A 106 51.18 6.10 -22.13
C GLY A 106 52.55 6.76 -22.05
N HIS A 107 53.57 5.90 -22.07
CA HIS A 107 54.80 5.97 -22.86
C HIS A 107 55.57 7.29 -22.96
#